data_AF-A0A7K8XES5-F1
#
_entry.id   AF-A0A7K8XES5-F1
#
_cell.length_a   1.000
_cell.length_b   1.000
_cell.length_c   1.000
_cell.angle_alpha   90.00
_cell.angle_beta   90.00
_cell.angle_gamma   90.00
#
_symmetry.space_group_name_H-M   'P 1'
#
loop_
_entity.id
_entity.type
_entity.pdbx_description
1 polymer ?
#
loop_
_entity_poly.entity_id
_entity_poly.type
_entity_poly.pdbx_seq_one_letter_code
_entity_poly.pdbx_strand_id
1 'polypeptide(L)' 'DDEVVLQCTATVHKEQQKLCLAAEGFGNRLCFLESTSNSKNVPPDLSICTFVLEQSLSVRALQEMLANTEEKA' A
#
# COMPACT_ATOMS: atom_id res chain seq x y z
N ASP A 1 -1.41 1.14 16.03
CA ASP A 1 -1.09 1.37 14.62
C ASP A 1 -2.26 0.90 13.79
N ASP A 2 -2.70 1.75 12.86
CA ASP A 2 -3.89 1.48 12.06
C ASP A 2 -3.50 0.68 10.82
N GLU A 3 -4.24 -0.41 10.56
CA GLU A 3 -4.10 -1.21 9.35
C GLU A 3 -4.98 -0.63 8.23
N VAL A 4 -4.38 -0.40 7.06
CA VAL A 4 -5.05 0.21 5.91
C VAL A 4 -4.69 -0.53 4.61
N VAL A 5 -5.53 -0.38 3.59
CA VAL A 5 -5.24 -0.85 2.23
C VAL A 5 -5.28 0.33 1.26
N LEU A 6 -4.41 0.31 0.24
CA LEU A 6 -4.45 1.29 -0.84
C LEU A 6 -5.27 0.71 -2.00
N GLN A 7 -6.40 1.34 -2.32
CA GLN A 7 -7.30 0.87 -3.37
C GLN A 7 -7.55 1.98 -4.41
N CYS A 8 -7.47 1.62 -5.68
CA CYS A 8 -7.92 2.45 -6.79
C CYS A 8 -9.08 1.79 -7.55
N THR A 9 -9.72 2.56 -8.43
CA THR A 9 -10.74 2.02 -9.34
C THR A 9 -10.46 2.55 -10.74
N ALA A 10 -10.42 1.66 -11.72
CA ALA A 10 -10.17 2.00 -13.11
C ALA A 10 -11.21 1.31 -14.01
N THR A 11 -11.53 1.93 -15.14
CA THR A 11 -12.45 1.31 -16.11
C THR A 11 -11.65 0.53 -17.13
N VAL A 12 -11.91 -0.77 -17.24
CA VAL A 12 -11.27 -1.67 -18.21
C VAL A 12 -12.38 -2.46 -18.91
N HIS A 13 -12.35 -2.54 -20.24
CA HIS A 13 -13.41 -3.18 -21.03
C HIS A 13 -14.85 -2.73 -20.72
N LYS A 14 -15.03 -1.44 -20.37
CA LYS A 14 -16.31 -0.84 -19.94
C LYS A 14 -16.84 -1.31 -18.59
N GLU A 15 -16.02 -2.02 -17.80
CA GLU A 15 -16.34 -2.45 -16.44
C GLU A 15 -15.44 -1.76 -15.42
N GLN A 16 -15.96 -1.49 -14.23
CA GLN A 16 -15.16 -0.93 -13.12
C GLN A 16 -14.34 -2.04 -12.47
N GLN A 17 -13.03 -1.88 -12.47
CA GLN A 17 -12.09 -2.76 -11.78
C GLN A 17 -11.59 -2.09 -10.50
N LYS A 18 -11.81 -2.74 -9.35
CA LYS A 18 -11.25 -2.39 -8.06
C LYS A 18 -9.94 -3.13 -7.88
N LEU A 19 -8.88 -2.38 -7.59
CA LEU A 19 -7.52 -2.90 -7.51
C LEU A 19 -6.91 -2.44 -6.19
N CYS A 20 -6.31 -3.36 -5.46
CA CYS A 20 -5.51 -3.08 -4.26
C CYS A 20 -4.02 -3.16 -4.60
N LEU A 21 -3.22 -2.27 -4.02
CA LEU A 21 -1.76 -2.38 -4.09
C LEU A 21 -1.28 -3.51 -3.17
N ALA A 22 -0.41 -4.38 -3.67
CA ALA A 22 0.14 -5.50 -2.92
C ALA A 22 1.63 -5.71 -3.21
N ALA A 23 2.32 -6.39 -2.30
CA ALA A 23 3.69 -6.87 -2.52
C ALA A 23 3.96 -8.12 -1.66
N GLU A 24 4.75 -9.06 -2.18
CA GLU A 24 5.11 -10.31 -1.48
C GLU A 24 6.26 -10.12 -0.49
N GLY A 25 7.20 -9.21 -0.78
CA GLY A 25 8.32 -8.87 0.09
C GLY A 25 9.52 -9.80 -0.08
N PHE A 26 9.50 -10.99 0.51
CA PHE A 26 10.60 -11.95 0.39
C PHE A 26 10.53 -12.65 -0.98
N GLY A 27 11.62 -12.61 -1.75
CA GLY A 27 11.64 -13.18 -3.11
C GLY A 27 11.09 -12.25 -4.20
N ASN A 28 10.27 -11.26 -3.86
CA ASN A 28 9.79 -10.24 -4.79
C ASN A 28 9.64 -8.85 -4.13
N ARG A 29 10.45 -7.90 -4.58
CA ARG A 29 10.47 -6.50 -4.09
C ARG A 29 9.60 -5.55 -4.91
N LEU A 30 9.03 -6.01 -6.02
CA LEU A 30 8.14 -5.20 -6.85
C LEU A 30 6.71 -5.29 -6.33
N CYS A 31 6.00 -4.15 -6.37
CA CYS A 31 4.57 -4.14 -6.09
C CYS A 31 3.77 -4.57 -7.33
N PHE A 32 2.59 -5.11 -7.09
CA PHE A 32 1.63 -5.48 -8.12
C PHE A 32 0.21 -5.12 -7.66
N LEU A 33 -0.77 -5.38 -8.53
CA LEU A 33 -2.18 -5.06 -8.27
C LEU A 33 -2.99 -6.34 -8.08
N GLU A 34 -3.64 -6.44 -6.93
CA GLU A 34 -4.57 -7.51 -6.60
C GLU A 34 -5.99 -7.08 -6.93
N SER A 35 -6.72 -7.87 -7.72
CA SER A 35 -8.08 -7.55 -8.13
C SER A 35 -9.08 -7.92 -7.04
N THR A 36 -9.87 -6.94 -6.58
CA THR A 36 -10.93 -7.16 -5.58
C THR A 36 -12.33 -7.12 -6.19
N SER A 37 -12.44 -6.96 -7.51
CA SER A 37 -13.72 -6.84 -8.22
C SER A 37 -14.60 -8.08 -8.17
N ASN A 38 -14.00 -9.28 -8.15
CA ASN A 38 -14.73 -10.56 -8.20
C ASN A 38 -14.73 -11.30 -6.85
N SER A 39 -14.67 -10.56 -5.74
CA SER A 39 -14.53 -11.13 -4.38
C SER A 39 -15.64 -12.10 -3.96
N LYS A 40 -16.82 -12.04 -4.61
CA LYS A 40 -17.92 -12.99 -4.38
C LYS A 40 -17.61 -14.40 -4.89
N ASN A 41 -16.77 -14.52 -5.92
CA ASN A 41 -16.52 -15.78 -6.62
C ASN A 41 -15.07 -16.23 -6.46
N VAL A 42 -14.13 -15.29 -6.37
CA VAL A 42 -12.69 -15.54 -6.18
C VAL A 42 -12.23 -14.69 -4.99
N PRO A 43 -11.82 -15.29 -3.86
CA PRO A 43 -11.34 -14.53 -2.73
C PRO A 43 -10.01 -13.83 -3.08
N PRO A 44 -9.89 -12.50 -2.92
CA PRO A 44 -8.63 -11.81 -3.13
C PRO A 44 -7.65 -12.09 -1.98
N ASP A 45 -6.35 -12.07 -2.26
CA ASP A 45 -5.33 -12.16 -1.21
C ASP A 45 -5.12 -10.80 -0.54
N LEU A 46 -5.93 -10.53 0.48
CA LEU A 46 -5.82 -9.29 1.25
C LEU A 46 -4.63 -9.29 2.23
N SER A 47 -4.03 -10.44 2.51
CA SER A 47 -2.94 -10.53 3.50
C SER A 47 -1.68 -9.77 3.06
N ILE A 48 -1.43 -9.75 1.74
CA ILE A 48 -0.33 -9.03 1.09
C ILE A 48 -0.69 -7.59 0.68
N CYS A 49 -1.94 -7.18 0.88
CA CYS A 49 -2.46 -5.84 0.56
C CYS A 49 -2.46 -4.89 1.77
N THR A 50 -2.24 -5.41 2.98
CA THR A 50 -2.32 -4.64 4.22
C THR A 50 -1.04 -3.84 4.45
N PHE A 51 -1.21 -2.55 4.72
CA PHE A 51 -0.16 -1.63 5.16
C PHE A 51 -0.46 -1.16 6.57
N VAL A 52 0.58 -0.82 7.33
CA VAL A 52 0.47 -0.28 8.69
C VAL A 52 0.94 1.17 8.67
N LEU A 53 0.15 2.06 9.28
CA LEU A 53 0.56 3.45 9.50
C LEU A 53 1.53 3.53 10.68
N GLU A 54 2.83 3.60 10.38
CA GLU A 54 3.89 3.67 11.39
C GLU A 54 4.10 5.08 11.95
N GLN A 55 4.10 6.10 11.09
CA GLN A 55 4.40 7.49 11.47
C GLN A 55 3.60 8.49 10.65
N SER A 56 3.19 9.59 11.29
CA SER A 56 2.53 10.72 10.63
C SER A 56 3.15 12.02 11.12
N LEU A 57 3.87 12.70 10.24
CA LEU A 57 4.58 13.94 10.52
C LEU A 57 4.18 15.01 9.51
N SER A 58 4.16 16.26 9.94
CA SER A 58 4.11 17.38 9.00
C SER A 58 5.42 17.45 8.19
N VAL A 59 5.39 18.12 7.04
CA VAL A 59 6.57 18.27 6.17
C VAL A 59 7.78 18.89 6.90
N ARG A 60 7.54 19.83 7.83
CA ARG A 60 8.63 20.47 8.61
C ARG A 60 9.20 19.53 9.68
N ALA A 61 8.34 18.83 10.40
CA ALA A 61 8.78 17.85 11.40
C ALA A 61 9.55 16.69 10.73
N LEU A 62 9.15 16.27 9.52
CA LEU A 62 9.89 15.28 8.74
C LEU A 62 11.28 15.79 8.35
N GLN A 63 11.40 17.06 7.91
CA GLN A 63 12.69 17.68 7.60
C GLN A 63 13.63 17.71 8.82
N GLU A 64 13.11 18.10 10.00
CA GLU A 64 13.89 18.11 11.25
C GLU A 64 14.32 16.69 11.68
N MET A 65 13.44 15.70 11.53
CA MET A 65 13.77 14.30 11.84
C MET A 65 14.90 13.74 10.96
N LEU A 66 14.90 14.08 9.67
CA LEU A 66 15.95 13.65 8.74
C LEU A 66 17.29 14.30 9.06
N ALA A 67 17.30 15.60 9.38
CA ALA A 67 18.53 16.31 9.77
C ALA A 67 19.21 15.68 11.01
N ASN A 68 18.42 15.28 12.01
CA ASN A 68 18.92 14.59 13.21
C ASN A 68 19.43 13.16 12.95
N THR A 69 19.06 12.54 11.82
CA THR A 69 19.51 11.19 11.45
C THR A 69 20.89 11.25 10.79
N GLU A 70 21.17 12.29 10.00
CA GLU A 70 22.48 12.53 9.38
C GLU A 70 23.57 12.85 10.42
N GLU A 71 23.23 13.60 11.48
CA GLU A 71 24.18 13.94 12.55
C GLU A 71 24.62 12.74 13.41
N LYS A 72 23.88 11.62 13.35
CA LYS A 72 24.15 10.40 14.14
C LYS A 72 24.80 9.27 13.34
N ALA A 73 25.01 9.47 12.04
CA ALA A 73 25.68 8.53 11.14
C ALA A 73 27.18 8.86 11.00
#